data_AF-A0A4P7F1Z7-F1
#
_entry.id   AF-A0A4P7F1Z7-F1
#
_cell.length_a   1.000
_cell.length_b   1.000
_cell.length_c   1.000
_cell.angle_alpha   90.00
_cell.angle_beta   90.00
_cell.angle_gamma   90.00
#
_symmetry.space_group_name_H-M   'P 1'
#
loop_
_entity.id
_entity.type
_entity.pdbx_description
1 polymer ?
#
loop_
_entity_poly.entity_id
_entity_poly.type
_entity_poly.pdbx_seq_one_letter_code
_entity_poly.pdbx_strand_id
1 'polypeptide(L)'
;MLPKSSALAAGCMIALVSFDVGAAPAALFPLEQQSYITQVAGGCGFGWHRGPWGGCRRNWGAWRRCFFRPTPWGPRRFCRW
;
A
#
# COMPACT_ATOMS: atom_id res chain seq x y z
N MET A 1 66.36 -8.38 9.53
CA MET A 1 66.03 -7.66 8.29
C MET A 1 64.89 -8.42 7.62
N LEU A 2 63.64 -8.01 7.85
CA LEU A 2 62.46 -8.63 7.22
C LEU A 2 62.25 -8.04 5.81
N PRO A 3 62.04 -8.86 4.76
CA PRO A 3 61.78 -8.34 3.42
C PRO A 3 60.40 -7.67 3.36
N LYS A 4 60.36 -6.38 3.04
CA LYS A 4 59.14 -5.57 2.84
C LYS A 4 58.23 -6.12 1.71
N SER A 5 58.76 -7.04 0.91
CA SER A 5 58.11 -7.64 -0.26
C SER A 5 56.91 -8.52 0.09
N SER A 6 56.84 -9.06 1.31
CA SER A 6 55.79 -10.03 1.70
C SER A 6 54.44 -9.39 2.06
N ALA A 7 54.41 -8.09 2.34
CA ALA A 7 53.19 -7.39 2.78
C ALA A 7 52.20 -7.12 1.65
N LEU A 8 52.68 -6.99 0.41
CA LEU A 8 51.86 -6.68 -0.76
C LEU A 8 51.02 -7.87 -1.24
N ALA A 9 51.51 -9.11 -1.07
CA ALA A 9 50.79 -10.30 -1.52
C ALA A 9 49.55 -10.62 -0.68
N ALA A 10 49.57 -10.28 0.62
CA ALA A 10 48.45 -10.53 1.52
C ALA A 10 47.29 -9.54 1.32
N GLY A 11 47.56 -8.31 0.87
CA GLY A 11 46.54 -7.29 0.62
C GLY A 11 45.66 -7.57 -0.60
N CYS A 12 46.22 -8.20 -1.64
CA CYS A 12 45.48 -8.46 -2.89
C CYS A 12 44.37 -9.51 -2.75
N MET A 13 44.46 -10.43 -1.80
CA MET A 13 43.47 -11.50 -1.65
C MET A 13 42.13 -11.01 -1.05
N ILE A 14 42.13 -9.86 -0.37
CA ILE A 14 40.93 -9.32 0.29
C ILE A 14 40.02 -8.58 -0.71
N ALA A 15 40.55 -8.15 -1.85
CA ALA A 15 39.80 -7.39 -2.86
C ALA A 15 38.88 -8.24 -3.75
N LEU A 16 39.02 -9.58 -3.75
CA LEU A 16 38.26 -10.47 -4.65
C LEU A 16 36.99 -11.04 -4.03
N VAL A 17 36.74 -10.81 -2.75
CA VAL A 17 35.52 -11.28 -2.08
C VAL A 17 34.44 -10.21 -2.20
N SER A 18 33.87 -10.10 -3.39
CA SER A 18 32.60 -9.40 -3.58
C SER A 18 31.47 -10.33 -3.11
N PHE A 19 30.94 -10.07 -1.91
CA PHE A 19 29.69 -10.69 -1.50
C PHE A 19 28.55 -9.98 -2.24
N ASP A 20 27.75 -10.73 -2.98
CA ASP A 20 26.44 -10.26 -3.43
C ASP A 20 25.57 -10.00 -2.19
N VAL A 21 25.49 -8.74 -1.76
CA VAL A 21 24.45 -8.31 -0.85
C VAL A 21 23.16 -8.31 -1.65
N GLY A 22 22.45 -9.44 -1.59
CA GLY A 22 21.10 -9.57 -2.12
C GLY A 22 20.15 -8.63 -1.38
N ALA A 23 20.13 -7.37 -1.77
CA ALA A 23 19.08 -6.44 -1.40
C ALA A 23 17.83 -6.84 -2.21
N ALA A 24 17.09 -7.83 -1.69
CA ALA A 24 15.74 -8.06 -2.17
C ALA A 24 14.96 -6.75 -2.00
N PRO A 25 14.29 -6.23 -3.06
CA PRO A 25 13.44 -5.07 -2.89
C PRO A 25 12.42 -5.42 -1.81
N ALA A 26 12.44 -4.67 -0.72
CA ALA A 26 11.37 -4.74 0.26
C ALA A 26 10.09 -4.42 -0.50
N ALA A 27 9.32 -5.45 -0.81
CA ALA A 27 8.02 -5.28 -1.42
C ALA A 27 7.23 -4.38 -0.46
N LEU A 28 6.93 -3.18 -0.92
CA LEU A 28 5.95 -2.29 -0.32
C LEU A 28 4.58 -2.95 -0.53
N PHE A 29 4.36 -4.07 0.16
CA PHE A 29 3.01 -4.48 0.46
C PHE A 29 2.43 -3.32 1.27
N PRO A 30 1.29 -2.74 0.86
CA PRO A 30 0.59 -1.87 1.77
C PRO A 30 0.39 -2.69 3.04
N LEU A 31 1.03 -2.27 4.14
CA LEU A 31 0.73 -2.77 5.47
C LEU A 31 -0.78 -2.54 5.62
N GLU A 32 -1.56 -3.59 5.35
CA GLU A 32 -2.95 -3.63 5.72
C GLU A 32 -2.92 -3.58 7.24
N GLN A 33 -2.97 -2.35 7.77
CA GLN A 33 -2.99 -2.14 9.19
C GLN A 33 -4.24 -2.86 9.67
N GLN A 34 -4.04 -3.99 10.37
CA GLN A 34 -5.09 -4.82 10.92
C GLN A 34 -5.81 -4.02 11.99
N SER A 35 -6.68 -3.13 11.53
CA SER A 35 -7.57 -2.36 12.35
C SER A 35 -8.88 -3.11 12.42
N TYR A 36 -9.50 -3.11 13.58
CA TYR A 36 -10.87 -3.60 13.76
C TYR A 36 -11.91 -2.77 12.95
N ILE A 37 -11.45 -1.79 12.17
CA ILE A 37 -12.28 -0.86 11.40
C ILE A 37 -12.03 -1.12 9.91
N THR A 38 -12.97 -1.78 9.24
CA THR A 38 -12.90 -1.96 7.79
C THR A 38 -13.13 -0.62 7.09
N GLN A 39 -12.15 -0.15 6.32
CA GLN A 39 -12.28 1.08 5.54
C GLN A 39 -13.22 0.88 4.35
N VAL A 40 -14.37 1.57 4.37
CA VAL A 40 -15.29 1.59 3.23
C VAL A 40 -14.60 2.24 2.02
N ALA A 41 -14.57 1.52 0.90
CA ALA A 41 -13.95 1.96 -0.35
C ALA A 41 -12.49 2.46 -0.21
N GLY A 42 -11.69 1.85 0.67
CA GLY A 42 -10.30 2.25 0.92
C GLY A 42 -10.16 3.64 1.53
N GLY A 43 -11.22 4.15 2.19
CA GLY A 43 -11.24 5.46 2.82
C GLY A 43 -11.80 6.59 1.95
N CYS A 44 -12.17 6.32 0.69
CA CYS A 44 -12.73 7.35 -0.21
C CYS A 44 -14.21 7.68 0.04
N GLY A 45 -14.90 6.88 0.85
CA GLY A 45 -16.32 7.08 1.18
C GLY A 45 -17.29 6.60 0.09
N PHE A 46 -18.58 6.68 0.40
CA PHE A 46 -19.64 6.30 -0.54
C PHE A 46 -19.65 7.29 -1.71
N GLY A 47 -19.55 6.80 -2.94
CA GLY A 47 -19.38 7.71 -4.10
C GLY A 47 -18.08 7.50 -4.87
N TRP A 48 -17.11 6.81 -4.28
CA TRP A 48 -15.71 6.94 -4.67
C TRP A 48 -14.92 5.64 -4.50
N HIS A 49 -13.79 5.53 -5.18
CA HIS A 49 -12.81 4.44 -5.04
C HIS A 49 -11.38 4.98 -5.09
N ARG A 50 -10.40 4.25 -4.54
CA ARG A 50 -8.97 4.57 -4.75
C ARG A 50 -8.58 4.29 -6.19
N GLY A 51 -8.04 5.30 -6.85
CA GLY A 51 -7.43 5.18 -8.17
C GLY A 51 -6.00 4.63 -8.10
N PRO A 52 -5.41 4.30 -9.26
CA PRO A 52 -4.05 3.76 -9.36
C PRO A 52 -2.96 4.67 -8.77
N TRP A 53 -3.19 6.00 -8.78
CA TRP A 53 -2.25 7.00 -8.27
C TRP A 53 -2.52 7.38 -6.80
N GLY A 54 -3.25 6.56 -6.06
CA GLY A 54 -3.56 6.78 -4.64
C GLY A 54 -4.66 7.81 -4.33
N GLY A 55 -5.08 8.61 -5.30
CA GLY A 55 -6.19 9.57 -5.14
C GLY A 55 -7.58 8.94 -5.22
N CYS A 56 -8.58 9.59 -4.62
CA CYS A 56 -9.99 9.17 -4.72
C CYS A 56 -10.62 9.60 -6.05
N ARG A 57 -11.32 8.68 -6.71
CA ARG A 57 -12.02 8.90 -7.99
C ARG A 57 -13.50 8.58 -7.84
N ARG A 58 -14.36 9.37 -8.48
CA ARG A 58 -15.81 9.15 -8.43
C ARG A 58 -16.14 7.88 -9.20
N ASN A 59 -17.06 7.04 -8.72
CA ASN A 59 -17.56 5.98 -9.59
C ASN A 59 -18.59 6.60 -10.53
N TRP A 60 -18.42 6.37 -11.83
CA TRP A 60 -19.33 6.84 -12.88
C TRP A 60 -20.63 6.02 -12.99
N GLY A 61 -21.13 5.51 -11.87
CA GLY A 61 -22.37 4.73 -11.78
C GLY A 61 -23.52 5.50 -11.12
N ALA A 62 -24.74 5.03 -11.36
CA ALA A 62 -25.92 5.50 -10.65
C ALA A 62 -25.79 5.15 -9.16
N TRP A 63 -25.53 6.17 -8.34
CA TRP A 63 -25.45 6.01 -6.89
C TRP A 63 -26.86 5.85 -6.33
N ARG A 64 -27.13 4.71 -5.67
CA ARG A 64 -28.37 4.54 -4.90
C ARG A 64 -28.44 5.64 -3.84
N ARG A 65 -29.28 6.65 -4.09
CA ARG A 65 -29.63 7.65 -3.09
C ARG A 65 -30.78 7.09 -2.29
N CYS A 66 -30.45 6.62 -1.09
CA CYS A 66 -31.42 6.20 -0.11
C CYS A 66 -31.73 7.36 0.84
N PHE A 67 -32.99 7.70 1.02
CA PHE A 67 -33.45 8.72 1.95
C PHE A 67 -34.66 8.19 2.74
N PHE A 68 -34.78 8.63 3.98
CA PHE A 68 -35.96 8.31 4.80
C PHE A 68 -37.11 9.22 4.37
N ARG A 69 -38.27 8.62 4.08
CA ARG A 69 -39.51 9.37 3.91
C ARG A 69 -40.45 9.05 5.08
N PRO A 70 -41.05 10.06 5.72
CA PRO A 70 -42.13 9.81 6.65
C PRO A 70 -43.30 9.18 5.91
N THR A 71 -43.83 8.08 6.44
CA THR A 71 -45.07 7.45 5.98
C THR A 71 -46.03 7.32 7.17
N PRO A 72 -47.34 7.15 6.95
CA PRO A 72 -48.31 7.00 8.04
C PRO A 72 -47.99 5.87 9.04
N TRP A 73 -47.21 4.87 8.60
CA TRP A 73 -46.84 3.69 9.38
C TRP A 73 -45.40 3.75 9.92
N GLY A 74 -44.76 4.93 9.89
CA GLY A 74 -43.38 5.15 10.32
C GLY A 74 -42.42 5.52 9.19
N PRO A 75 -41.18 5.96 9.51
CA PRO A 75 -40.19 6.33 8.51
C PRO A 75 -39.72 5.10 7.73
N ARG A 76 -39.83 5.14 6.39
CA ARG A 76 -39.32 4.07 5.50
C ARG A 76 -38.16 4.59 4.67
N ARG A 77 -37.16 3.73 4.43
CA ARG A 77 -36.02 4.03 3.57
C ARG A 77 -36.41 3.79 2.11
N PHE A 78 -36.41 4.84 1.29
CA PHE A 78 -36.62 4.76 -0.15
C PHE A 78 -35.30 4.95 -0.87
N CYS A 79 -34.94 4.02 -1.76
CA CYS A 79 -33.73 4.11 -2.57
C CYS A 79 -34.10 4.36 -4.03
N ARG A 80 -33.52 5.40 -4.62
CA ARG A 80 -33.62 5.71 -6.05
C ARG A 80 -32.24 5.54 -6.69
N TRP A 81 -32.21 4.94 -7.87
CA TRP A 81 -31.03 4.85 -8.71
C TRP A 81 -30.73 6.20 -9.37
#